data_AF-A0A1M6GEE5-F1
#
_entry.id   AF-A0A1M6GEE5-F1
#
_cell.length_a   1.000
_cell.length_b   1.000
_cell.length_c   1.000
_cell.angle_alpha   90.00
_cell.angle_beta   90.00
_cell.angle_gamma   90.00
#
_symmetry.space_group_name_H-M   'P 1'
#
loop_
_entity.id
_entity.type
_entity.pdbx_description
1 polymer ?
#
loop_
_entity_poly.entity_id
_entity_poly.type
_entity_poly.pdbx_seq_one_letter_code
_entity_poly.pdbx_strand_id
1 'polypeptide(L)'
;MGTMGTSQEHDEMDECVQALARVHSFLHNELVEADADAIRVHLHACERCMENFEIETTITEMIVRSQPVQQAPAALAARIQTMRLTRR
;
A
#
# COMPACT_ATOMS: atom_id res chain seq x y z
N MET A 1 -38.15 -13.09 -20.44
CA MET A 1 -37.29 -11.89 -20.40
C MET A 1 -36.03 -12.30 -19.66
N GLY A 2 -34.93 -12.49 -20.39
CA GLY A 2 -33.71 -13.13 -19.88
C GLY A 2 -32.85 -12.16 -19.06
N THR A 3 -32.33 -12.65 -17.94
CA THR A 3 -31.32 -12.00 -17.10
C THR A 3 -29.96 -12.09 -17.80
N MET A 4 -29.58 -11.04 -18.54
CA MET A 4 -28.22 -10.84 -19.05
C MET A 4 -27.41 -10.13 -17.96
N GLY A 5 -26.80 -10.90 -17.06
CA GLY A 5 -25.90 -10.37 -16.04
C GLY A 5 -25.11 -11.50 -15.44
N THR A 6 -23.95 -11.83 -16.00
CA THR A 6 -23.02 -12.83 -15.40
C THR A 6 -21.54 -12.68 -15.76
N SER A 7 -21.11 -11.75 -16.63
CA SER A 7 -19.68 -11.67 -17.04
C SER A 7 -18.92 -10.47 -16.46
N GLN A 8 -19.53 -9.28 -16.34
CA GLN A 8 -18.84 -8.10 -15.80
C GLN A 8 -18.66 -8.13 -14.28
N GLU A 9 -19.67 -8.60 -13.54
CA GLU A 9 -19.62 -8.65 -12.07
C GLU A 9 -18.59 -9.66 -11.53
N HIS A 10 -18.31 -10.73 -12.30
CA HIS A 10 -17.31 -11.73 -11.92
C HIS A 10 -15.89 -11.18 -12.10
N ASP A 11 -15.66 -10.40 -13.17
CA ASP A 11 -14.36 -9.80 -13.46
C ASP A 11 -13.98 -8.75 -12.39
N GLU A 12 -14.93 -7.90 -11.99
CA GLU A 12 -14.72 -6.90 -10.93
C GLU A 12 -14.39 -7.55 -9.57
N MET A 13 -15.01 -8.70 -9.27
CA MET A 13 -14.73 -9.45 -8.05
C MET A 13 -13.33 -10.08 -8.06
N ASP A 14 -12.90 -10.62 -9.20
CA ASP A 14 -11.55 -11.19 -9.36
C ASP A 14 -10.47 -10.10 -9.26
N GLU A 15 -10.72 -8.89 -9.78
CA GLU A 15 -9.84 -7.73 -9.60
C GLU A 15 -9.74 -7.29 -8.13
N CYS A 16 -10.86 -7.23 -7.41
CA CYS A 16 -10.86 -6.90 -5.98
C CYS A 16 -10.05 -7.91 -5.16
N VAL A 17 -10.21 -9.22 -5.44
CA VAL A 17 -9.45 -10.28 -4.77
C VAL A 17 -7.95 -10.13 -5.02
N GLN A 18 -7.56 -9.83 -6.26
CA GLN A 18 -6.16 -9.60 -6.62
C GLN A 18 -5.57 -8.35 -5.95
N ALA A 19 -6.33 -7.26 -5.90
CA ALA A 19 -5.91 -6.03 -5.24
C ALA A 19 -5.72 -6.24 -3.73
N LEU A 20 -6.68 -6.89 -3.07
CA LEU A 20 -6.60 -7.21 -1.64
C LEU A 20 -5.46 -8.18 -1.31
N ALA A 21 -5.18 -9.15 -2.17
CA ALA A 21 -4.04 -10.07 -1.98
C ALA A 21 -2.68 -9.35 -1.98
N ARG A 22 -2.60 -8.17 -2.63
CA ARG A 22 -1.36 -7.39 -2.77
C ARG A 22 -1.36 -6.09 -1.95
N VAL A 23 -2.44 -5.77 -1.25
CA VAL A 23 -2.62 -4.49 -0.55
C VAL A 23 -1.55 -4.24 0.51
N HIS A 24 -1.10 -5.28 1.21
CA HIS A 24 -0.02 -5.17 2.20
C HIS A 24 1.32 -4.86 1.54
N SER A 25 1.68 -5.57 0.46
CA SER A 25 2.92 -5.28 -0.28
C SER A 25 2.89 -3.88 -0.87
N PHE A 26 1.72 -3.40 -1.32
CA PHE A 26 1.53 -2.01 -1.74
C PHE A 26 1.77 -1.04 -0.58
N LEU A 27 1.15 -1.26 0.59
CA LEU A 27 1.28 -0.41 1.77
C LEU A 27 2.73 -0.29 2.28
N HIS A 28 3.49 -1.38 2.21
CA HIS A 28 4.89 -1.44 2.63
C HIS A 28 5.88 -1.08 1.51
N ASN A 29 5.36 -0.63 0.36
CA ASN A 29 6.16 -0.18 -0.77
C ASN A 29 7.09 -1.29 -1.33
N GLU A 30 6.63 -2.53 -1.28
CA GLU A 30 7.33 -3.76 -1.72
C GLU A 30 6.98 -4.18 -3.15
N LEU A 31 6.10 -3.43 -3.82
CA LEU A 31 5.73 -3.68 -5.22
C LEU A 31 6.61 -2.88 -6.17
N VAL A 32 6.79 -3.43 -7.38
CA VAL A 32 7.36 -2.66 -8.50
C VAL A 32 6.38 -1.56 -8.92
N GLU A 33 6.91 -0.49 -9.51
CA GLU A 33 6.14 0.71 -9.85
C GLU A 33 4.89 0.42 -10.70
N ALA A 34 5.02 -0.44 -11.73
CA ALA A 34 3.89 -0.82 -12.58
C ALA A 34 2.75 -1.52 -11.81
N ASP A 35 3.09 -2.41 -10.86
CA ASP A 35 2.11 -3.12 -10.05
C ASP A 35 1.46 -2.19 -9.01
N ALA A 36 2.25 -1.28 -8.44
CA ALA A 36 1.76 -0.26 -7.52
C ALA A 36 0.79 0.70 -8.22
N ASP A 37 1.06 1.06 -9.48
CA ASP A 37 0.17 1.89 -10.29
C ASP A 37 -1.17 1.20 -10.57
N ALA A 38 -1.15 -0.08 -10.93
CA ALA A 38 -2.37 -0.86 -11.15
C ALA A 38 -3.26 -0.91 -9.90
N ILE A 39 -2.66 -1.17 -8.72
CA ILE A 39 -3.39 -1.18 -7.44
C ILE A 39 -3.94 0.21 -7.13
N ARG A 40 -3.15 1.28 -7.34
CA ARG A 40 -3.60 2.65 -7.09
C ARG A 40 -4.82 3.01 -7.93
N VAL A 41 -4.82 2.66 -9.21
CA VAL A 41 -5.98 2.86 -10.09
C VAL A 41 -7.20 2.12 -9.55
N HIS A 42 -7.05 0.86 -9.15
CA HIS A 42 -8.15 0.07 -8.60
C HIS A 42 -8.68 0.62 -7.27
N LEU A 43 -7.81 0.99 -6.32
CA LEU A 43 -8.20 1.60 -5.05
C LEU A 43 -9.00 2.88 -5.27
N HIS A 44 -8.60 3.74 -6.21
CA HIS A 44 -9.35 4.96 -6.52
C HIS A 44 -10.71 4.71 -7.18
N ALA A 45 -10.89 3.56 -7.84
CA ALA A 45 -12.12 3.20 -8.52
C ALA A 45 -13.08 2.34 -7.66
N CYS A 46 -12.59 1.72 -6.58
CA CYS A 46 -13.36 0.77 -5.78
C CYS A 46 -13.41 1.18 -4.29
N GLU A 47 -14.58 1.64 -3.84
CA GLU A 47 -14.83 2.06 -2.45
C GLU A 47 -14.51 0.96 -1.44
N ARG A 48 -14.95 -0.27 -1.68
CA ARG A 48 -14.69 -1.42 -0.81
C ARG A 48 -13.19 -1.69 -0.62
N CYS A 49 -12.40 -1.63 -1.69
CA CYS A 49 -10.96 -1.86 -1.60
C CYS A 49 -10.26 -0.67 -0.93
N MET A 50 -10.73 0.56 -1.14
CA MET A 50 -10.25 1.74 -0.42
C MET A 50 -10.51 1.63 1.08
N GLU A 51 -11.71 1.25 1.52
CA GLU A 51 -12.03 1.04 2.93
C GLU A 51 -11.08 0.02 3.58
N ASN A 52 -10.83 -1.11 2.91
CA ASN A 52 -9.89 -2.11 3.41
C ASN A 52 -8.46 -1.56 3.51
N PHE A 53 -8.01 -0.80 2.51
CA PHE A 53 -6.69 -0.15 2.53
C PHE A 53 -6.56 0.85 3.69
N GLU A 54 -7.60 1.64 3.98
CA GLU A 54 -7.62 2.58 5.11
C GLU A 54 -7.57 1.86 6.46
N ILE A 55 -8.29 0.75 6.60
CA ILE A 55 -8.24 -0.11 7.79
C ILE A 55 -6.81 -0.62 8.02
N GLU A 56 -6.18 -1.19 6.99
CA GLU A 56 -4.81 -1.72 7.10
C GLU A 56 -3.76 -0.64 7.36
N THR A 57 -3.95 0.55 6.77
CA THR A 57 -3.12 1.72 7.05
C THR A 57 -3.24 2.13 8.51
N THR A 58 -4.46 2.19 9.04
CA THR A 58 -4.73 2.53 10.44
C THR A 58 -4.08 1.53 11.39
N ILE A 59 -4.21 0.23 11.11
CA ILE A 59 -3.57 -0.84 11.88
C ILE A 59 -2.04 -0.66 11.87
N THR A 60 -1.46 -0.43 10.70
CA THR A 60 -0.01 -0.23 10.54
C THR A 60 0.48 0.98 11.34
N GLU A 61 -0.24 2.10 11.30
CA GLU A 61 0.07 3.27 12.13
C GLU A 61 -0.02 2.98 13.62
N MET A 62 -1.05 2.26 14.07
CA MET A 62 -1.21 1.88 15.48
C MET A 62 -0.04 1.00 15.96
N ILE A 63 0.40 0.06 15.12
CA ILE A 63 1.57 -0.79 15.39
C ILE A 63 2.82 0.09 15.53
N VAL A 64 3.08 0.98 14.57
CA VAL A 64 4.26 1.86 14.61
C VAL A 64 4.24 2.76 15.85
N ARG A 65 3.10 3.34 16.21
CA ARG A 65 2.95 4.18 17.41
C ARG A 65 3.18 3.41 18.72
N SER A 66 2.87 2.13 18.74
CA SER A 66 3.02 1.27 19.93
C SER A 66 4.46 0.76 20.10
N GLN A 67 5.31 0.90 19.09
CA GLN A 67 6.71 0.47 19.17
C GLN A 67 7.52 1.46 20.02
N PRO A 68 8.43 0.97 20.88
CA PRO A 68 9.33 1.83 21.62
C PRO A 68 10.23 2.61 20.66
N VAL A 69 10.54 3.86 21.01
CA VAL A 69 11.43 4.71 20.21
C VAL A 69 12.80 4.04 20.11
N GLN A 70 13.10 3.46 18.95
CA GLN A 70 14.43 2.98 18.62
C GLN A 70 15.32 4.17 18.25
N GLN A 71 16.20 4.56 19.17
CA GLN A 71 17.23 5.54 18.90
C GLN A 71 18.25 4.95 17.92
N ALA A 72 18.43 5.60 16.77
CA ALA A 72 19.49 5.23 15.84
C ALA A 72 20.86 5.40 16.54
N PRO A 73 21.86 4.54 16.24
CA PRO A 73 23.19 4.70 16.80
C PRO A 73 23.76 6.10 16.54
N ALA A 74 24.25 6.77 17.59
CA ALA A 74 24.72 8.16 17.49
C ALA A 74 25.79 8.36 16.39
N ALA A 75 26.65 7.36 16.18
CA ALA A 75 27.64 7.35 15.12
C ALA A 75 27.02 7.39 13.71
N LEU A 76 25.89 6.70 13.50
CA LEU A 76 25.17 6.72 12.23
C LEU A 76 24.53 8.09 12.00
N ALA A 77 23.89 8.64 13.04
CA ALA A 77 23.28 9.97 12.97
C ALA A 77 24.32 11.06 12.64
N ALA A 78 25.49 11.04 13.29
CA ALA A 78 26.59 11.97 13.00
C ALA A 78 27.12 11.84 11.57
N ARG A 79 27.21 10.62 11.03
CA ARG A 79 27.62 10.39 9.64
C ARG A 79 26.62 10.96 8.65
N ILE A 80 25.32 10.77 8.88
CA ILE A 80 24.26 11.31 8.01
C ILE A 80 24.31 12.85 8.02
N GLN A 81 24.52 13.48 9.18
CA GLN A 81 24.59 14.95 9.29
C GLN A 81 25.77 15.57 8.53
N THR A 82 26.86 14.81 8.34
CA THR A 82 28.05 15.27 7.59
C THR A 82 28.02 14.89 6.11
N MET A 83 27.09 14.02 5.68
CA MET A 83 26.91 13.68 4.28
C MET A 83 26.38 14.88 3.49
N ARG A 84 27.09 15.22 2.41
CA ARG A 84 26.63 16.19 1.41
C ARG A 84 26.13 15.46 0.18
N LEU A 85 24.82 15.50 -0.05
CA LEU A 85 24.24 15.00 -1.30
C LEU A 85 24.41 16.08 -2.37
N THR A 86 25.39 15.90 -3.27
CA THR A 86 25.45 16.70 -4.49
C THR A 86 24.50 16.09 -5.50
N ARG A 87 23.32 16.71 -5.68
CA ARG A 87 22.40 16.34 -6.76
C ARG A 87 23.05 16.76 -8.08
N ARG A 88 23.35 15.78 -8.94
CA ARG A 88 23.78 16.01 -10.33
C ARG A 88 22.59 16.26 -11.23
#